data_AF-A0AAD8NSS0-F1
#
_entry.id   AF-A0AAD8NSS0-F1
#
_cell.length_a   1.000
_cell.length_b   1.000
_cell.length_c   1.000
_cell.angle_alpha   90.00
_cell.angle_beta   90.00
_cell.angle_gamma   90.00
#
_symmetry.space_group_name_H-M   'P 1'
#
loop_
_entity.id
_entity.type
_entity.pdbx_description
1 polymer ?
#
loop_
_entity_poly.entity_id
_entity_poly.type
_entity_poly.pdbx_seq_one_letter_code
_entity_poly.pdbx_strand_id
1 'polypeptide(L)'
;MRLPIVVSLSSNPCVFSPKISKISLRHFNKHLVGHLSTDKTFKTTLQFSLFRGLLSPFFWMYFSWTWLFWPWYIAVGLAVYGIYGYSKHIKDDASVVEQLAIVTAAFKWLTLVPPGYAHGFLEGWPFVFCFVYHYFFFMNVSIRKRLYGDFYVGEHDPKWDIATPIWQLLLFCVGMMVGHWFAAFEVPQLHLISGGWRNLGFWGLIISIVFLHYHSTLYLAKYSEKVVVPTVVVQFGPYRWIRHLLYASTRLLFLTYFIALHEPLSSLLLLQFA
;
A
#
# COMPACT_ATOMS: atom_id res chain seq x y z
N MET A 1 -34.15 -29.76 -34.47
CA MET A 1 -33.17 -30.71 -35.06
C MET A 1 -32.27 -31.17 -33.91
N ARG A 2 -32.43 -32.30 -33.19
CA ARG A 2 -32.81 -33.69 -33.53
C ARG A 2 -32.09 -34.13 -34.81
N LEU A 3 -31.28 -35.18 -34.86
CA LEU A 3 -30.99 -36.28 -33.93
C LEU A 3 -29.75 -37.04 -34.52
N PRO A 4 -29.40 -38.26 -34.07
CA PRO A 4 -28.05 -38.70 -33.72
C PRO A 4 -27.41 -39.57 -34.83
N ILE A 5 -26.21 -40.08 -34.56
CA ILE A 5 -25.76 -41.32 -35.19
C ILE A 5 -25.58 -42.36 -34.09
N VAL A 6 -26.49 -43.33 -34.12
CA VAL A 6 -26.45 -44.64 -33.47
C VAL A 6 -26.04 -45.66 -34.54
N VAL A 7 -25.72 -46.88 -34.10
CA VAL A 7 -25.67 -48.17 -34.84
C VAL A 7 -24.22 -48.60 -35.14
N SER A 8 -23.75 -49.81 -34.81
CA SER A 8 -24.34 -50.98 -34.13
C SER A 8 -23.21 -51.89 -33.64
N LEU A 9 -23.50 -52.62 -32.55
CA LEU A 9 -22.84 -53.88 -32.22
C LEU A 9 -23.19 -54.93 -33.28
N SER A 10 -22.17 -55.59 -33.84
CA SER A 10 -22.30 -56.87 -34.53
C SER A 10 -21.49 -57.93 -33.80
N SER A 11 -22.19 -59.01 -33.50
CA SER A 11 -21.79 -60.28 -32.90
C SER A 11 -20.75 -61.06 -33.71
N ASN A 12 -19.74 -61.65 -33.05
CA ASN A 12 -19.70 -63.08 -32.68
C ASN A 12 -18.27 -63.55 -32.31
N PRO A 13 -18.13 -64.61 -31.49
CA PRO A 13 -16.93 -64.91 -30.74
C PRO A 13 -15.99 -65.85 -31.49
N CYS A 14 -14.74 -65.45 -31.64
CA CYS A 14 -13.65 -66.38 -31.98
C CYS A 14 -12.52 -66.22 -30.95
N VAL A 15 -12.56 -67.15 -29.99
CA VAL A 15 -11.42 -67.83 -29.37
C VAL A 15 -10.06 -67.18 -29.63
N PHE A 16 -9.56 -66.44 -28.65
CA PHE A 16 -8.15 -66.45 -28.27
C PHE A 16 -8.08 -66.05 -26.80
N SER A 17 -7.86 -67.01 -25.91
CA SER A 17 -7.44 -66.74 -24.54
C SER A 17 -6.05 -66.14 -24.55
N PRO A 18 -5.84 -64.85 -24.18
CA PRO A 18 -4.53 -64.43 -23.77
C PRO A 18 -4.39 -64.82 -22.29
N LYS A 19 -3.40 -65.66 -22.00
CA LYS A 19 -2.87 -65.87 -20.65
C LYS A 19 -2.70 -64.49 -19.99
N ILE A 20 -3.59 -64.13 -19.06
CA ILE A 20 -3.37 -63.02 -18.15
C ILE A 20 -2.19 -63.46 -17.28
N SER A 21 -0.99 -63.10 -17.68
CA SER A 21 0.14 -63.07 -16.77
C SER A 21 -0.28 -62.16 -15.63
N LYS A 22 -0.37 -62.69 -14.40
CA LYS A 22 -0.39 -61.88 -13.18
C LYS A 22 0.87 -61.01 -13.19
N ILE A 23 0.80 -59.86 -13.85
CA ILE A 23 1.79 -58.80 -13.70
C ILE A 23 1.62 -58.34 -12.26
N SER A 24 2.62 -58.70 -11.48
CA SER A 24 2.69 -58.45 -10.06
C SER A 24 2.48 -56.96 -9.79
N LEU A 25 1.30 -56.56 -9.30
CA LEU A 25 1.01 -55.23 -8.75
C LEU A 25 2.03 -54.79 -7.68
N ARG A 26 2.76 -55.75 -7.11
CA ARG A 26 3.89 -55.51 -6.21
C ARG A 26 5.05 -54.75 -6.87
N HIS A 27 5.26 -54.89 -8.18
CA HIS A 27 6.36 -54.20 -8.88
C HIS A 27 6.00 -52.76 -9.25
N PHE A 28 4.74 -52.50 -9.65
CA PHE A 28 4.25 -51.14 -9.92
C PHE A 28 4.15 -50.29 -8.65
N ASN A 29 3.73 -50.89 -7.52
CA ASN A 29 3.63 -50.17 -6.25
C ASN A 29 5.02 -49.72 -5.73
N LYS A 30 6.08 -50.53 -5.93
CA LYS A 30 7.44 -50.13 -5.55
C LYS A 30 7.95 -48.90 -6.31
N HIS A 31 7.62 -48.78 -7.60
CA HIS A 31 8.05 -47.64 -8.42
C HIS A 31 7.29 -46.35 -8.04
N LEU A 32 6.00 -46.45 -7.73
CA LEU A 32 5.16 -45.33 -7.28
C LEU A 32 5.53 -44.86 -5.85
N VAL A 33 5.77 -45.80 -4.93
CA VAL A 33 6.26 -45.50 -3.58
C VAL A 33 7.66 -44.89 -3.62
N GLY A 34 8.52 -45.35 -4.54
CA GLY A 34 9.83 -44.75 -4.79
C GLY A 34 9.72 -43.27 -5.21
N HIS A 35 8.90 -42.96 -6.21
CA HIS A 35 8.69 -41.59 -6.69
C HIS A 35 8.07 -40.66 -5.63
N LEU A 36 7.07 -41.15 -4.88
CA LEU A 36 6.45 -40.39 -3.79
C LEU A 36 7.39 -40.18 -2.60
N SER A 37 8.27 -41.15 -2.33
CA SER A 37 9.31 -41.02 -1.31
C SER A 37 10.34 -39.97 -1.71
N THR A 38 10.88 -40.04 -2.94
CA THR A 38 11.85 -39.07 -3.43
C THR A 38 11.30 -37.65 -3.54
N ASP A 39 10.03 -37.47 -3.92
CA ASP A 39 9.40 -36.14 -3.98
C ASP A 39 9.19 -35.54 -2.58
N LYS A 40 8.78 -36.36 -1.60
CA LYS A 40 8.68 -35.93 -0.21
C LYS A 40 10.05 -35.60 0.35
N THR A 41 11.06 -36.46 0.16
CA THR A 41 12.43 -36.20 0.63
C THR A 41 12.98 -34.92 0.00
N PHE A 42 12.82 -34.73 -1.31
CA PHE A 42 13.25 -33.52 -2.02
C PHE A 42 12.55 -32.26 -1.48
N LYS A 43 11.22 -32.26 -1.33
CA LYS A 43 10.48 -31.15 -0.70
C LYS A 43 10.95 -30.87 0.72
N THR A 44 11.20 -31.91 1.52
CA THR A 44 11.64 -31.74 2.91
C THR A 44 13.07 -31.19 2.97
N THR A 45 13.98 -31.66 2.11
CA THR A 45 15.36 -31.16 2.01
C THR A 45 15.40 -29.72 1.49
N LEU A 46 14.55 -29.37 0.52
CA LEU A 46 14.45 -28.03 -0.04
C LEU A 46 13.82 -27.06 0.97
N GLN A 47 12.77 -27.47 1.69
CA GLN A 47 12.23 -26.72 2.82
C GLN A 47 13.26 -26.53 3.93
N PHE A 48 14.02 -27.56 4.29
CA PHE A 48 15.03 -27.49 5.34
C PHE A 48 16.21 -26.58 4.94
N SER A 49 16.60 -26.61 3.66
CA SER A 49 17.61 -25.73 3.10
C SER A 49 17.15 -24.26 3.07
N LEU A 50 15.91 -24.00 2.63
CA LEU A 50 15.32 -22.66 2.68
C LEU A 50 15.17 -22.14 4.11
N PHE A 51 14.72 -22.97 5.03
CA PHE A 51 14.57 -22.62 6.44
C PHE A 51 15.92 -22.31 7.10
N ARG A 52 16.97 -23.08 6.77
CA ARG A 52 18.33 -22.83 7.23
C ARG A 52 18.93 -21.55 6.63
N GLY A 53 18.59 -21.23 5.37
CA GLY A 53 18.94 -19.95 4.74
C GLY A 53 18.30 -18.76 5.44
N LEU A 54 16.99 -18.84 5.74
CA LEU A 54 16.23 -17.82 6.46
C LEU A 54 16.70 -17.62 7.92
N LEU A 55 17.24 -18.65 8.57
CA LEU A 55 17.82 -18.55 9.91
C LEU A 55 19.28 -18.10 9.92
N SER A 56 19.91 -17.93 8.76
CA SER A 56 21.29 -17.46 8.70
C SER A 56 21.39 -15.97 9.01
N PRO A 57 22.35 -15.53 9.84
CA PRO A 57 22.56 -14.10 10.12
C PRO A 57 22.96 -13.33 8.85
N PHE A 58 23.64 -14.00 7.90
CA PHE A 58 24.01 -13.42 6.61
C PHE A 58 22.79 -13.11 5.74
N PHE A 59 21.77 -13.97 5.72
CA PHE A 59 20.52 -13.66 5.02
C PHE A 59 19.92 -12.37 5.56
N TRP A 60 19.77 -12.23 6.88
CA TRP A 60 19.20 -11.02 7.48
C TRP A 60 20.08 -9.79 7.29
N MET A 61 21.40 -9.94 7.23
CA MET A 61 22.34 -8.87 6.92
C MET A 61 22.17 -8.38 5.47
N TYR A 62 22.17 -9.28 4.48
CA TYR A 62 21.96 -8.87 3.08
C TYR A 62 20.52 -8.39 2.82
N PHE A 63 19.54 -9.01 3.49
CA PHE A 63 18.16 -8.57 3.44
C PHE A 63 17.98 -7.16 4.04
N SER A 64 18.63 -6.87 5.17
CA SER A 64 18.59 -5.51 5.72
C SER A 64 19.29 -4.50 4.81
N TRP A 65 20.34 -4.89 4.09
CA TRP A 65 21.00 -4.05 3.09
C TRP A 65 20.09 -3.69 1.92
N THR A 66 19.15 -4.56 1.53
CA THR A 66 18.15 -4.20 0.50
C THR A 66 17.17 -3.11 0.94
N TRP A 67 17.03 -2.90 2.25
CA TRP A 67 16.24 -1.82 2.84
C TRP A 67 17.08 -0.58 3.17
N LEU A 68 18.34 -0.78 3.55
CA LEU A 68 19.27 0.29 3.86
C LEU A 68 19.71 1.04 2.60
N PHE A 69 20.06 0.33 1.53
CA PHE A 69 20.39 0.91 0.23
C PHE A 69 19.13 1.06 -0.62
N TRP A 70 18.83 2.28 -1.05
CA TRP A 70 17.57 2.57 -1.75
C TRP A 70 17.46 1.77 -3.05
N PRO A 71 16.49 0.84 -3.17
CA PRO A 71 16.40 -0.01 -4.35
C PRO A 71 15.66 0.71 -5.47
N TRP A 72 16.42 1.41 -6.31
CA TRP A 72 15.96 2.14 -7.48
C TRP A 72 14.97 1.38 -8.36
N TYR A 73 15.28 0.13 -8.66
CA TYR A 73 14.43 -0.72 -9.48
C TYR A 73 13.04 -0.94 -8.87
N ILE A 74 12.96 -1.07 -7.54
CA ILE A 74 11.69 -1.21 -6.83
C ILE A 74 10.91 0.10 -6.88
N ALA A 75 11.59 1.25 -6.70
CA ALA A 75 10.94 2.56 -6.75
C ALA A 75 10.34 2.85 -8.14
N VAL A 76 11.10 2.59 -9.20
CA VAL A 76 10.64 2.75 -10.59
C VAL A 76 9.54 1.76 -10.93
N GLY A 77 9.70 0.47 -10.58
CA GLY A 77 8.68 -0.54 -10.79
C GLY A 77 7.35 -0.19 -10.11
N LEU A 78 7.43 0.34 -8.88
CA LEU A 78 6.25 0.80 -8.15
C LEU A 78 5.62 2.06 -8.76
N ALA A 79 6.41 3.00 -9.29
CA ALA A 79 5.89 4.15 -10.04
C ALA A 79 5.13 3.71 -11.29
N VAL A 80 5.73 2.81 -12.09
CA VAL A 80 5.09 2.28 -13.30
C VAL A 80 3.80 1.55 -12.94
N TYR A 81 3.81 0.71 -11.89
CA TYR A 81 2.62 0.00 -11.44
C TYR A 81 1.55 0.96 -10.89
N GLY A 82 1.94 2.03 -10.19
CA GLY A 82 1.03 3.09 -9.74
C GLY A 82 0.39 3.85 -10.90
N ILE A 83 1.16 4.23 -11.93
CA ILE A 83 0.64 4.90 -13.13
C ILE A 83 -0.30 3.97 -13.92
N TYR A 84 0.06 2.69 -14.03
CA TYR A 84 -0.80 1.68 -14.63
C TYR A 84 -2.13 1.55 -13.88
N GLY A 85 -2.08 1.43 -12.54
CA GLY A 85 -3.25 1.41 -11.68
C GLY A 85 -4.11 2.67 -11.82
N TYR A 86 -3.48 3.85 -11.90
CA TYR A 86 -4.18 5.11 -12.10
C TYR A 86 -4.88 5.20 -13.46
N SER A 87 -4.21 4.75 -14.52
CA SER A 87 -4.80 4.68 -15.87
C SER A 87 -6.04 3.78 -15.91
N LYS A 88 -6.06 2.73 -15.10
CA LYS A 88 -7.20 1.83 -14.95
C LYS A 88 -8.27 2.42 -14.01
N HIS A 89 -7.86 3.19 -13.01
CA HIS A 89 -8.77 3.86 -12.08
C HIS A 89 -9.60 4.94 -12.76
N ILE A 90 -9.03 5.70 -13.70
CA ILE A 90 -9.78 6.66 -14.53
C ILE A 90 -10.87 5.98 -15.38
N LYS A 91 -10.70 4.69 -15.71
CA LYS A 91 -11.68 3.90 -16.47
C LYS A 91 -12.67 3.15 -15.56
N ASP A 92 -12.66 3.42 -14.25
CA ASP A 92 -13.46 2.74 -13.23
C ASP A 92 -13.24 1.21 -13.11
N ASP A 93 -12.15 0.69 -13.69
CA ASP A 93 -11.82 -0.74 -13.71
C ASP A 93 -10.79 -1.15 -12.63
N ALA A 94 -10.33 -0.21 -11.80
CA ALA A 94 -9.24 -0.48 -10.85
C ALA A 94 -9.66 -1.32 -9.64
N SER A 95 -8.94 -2.40 -9.41
CA SER A 95 -9.03 -3.23 -8.21
C SER A 95 -8.49 -2.50 -6.97
N VAL A 96 -8.90 -2.95 -5.78
CA VAL A 96 -8.43 -2.41 -4.49
C VAL A 96 -6.91 -2.46 -4.36
N VAL A 97 -6.27 -3.50 -4.92
CA VAL A 97 -4.81 -3.65 -4.91
C VAL A 97 -4.15 -2.58 -5.78
N GLU A 98 -4.70 -2.30 -6.95
CA GLU A 98 -4.21 -1.24 -7.83
C GLU A 98 -4.40 0.14 -7.20
N GLN A 99 -5.53 0.39 -6.52
CA GLN A 99 -5.75 1.63 -5.77
C GLN A 99 -4.76 1.79 -4.61
N LEU A 100 -4.52 0.72 -3.84
CA LEU A 100 -3.49 0.71 -2.79
C LEU A 100 -2.10 0.97 -3.39
N ALA A 101 -1.81 0.44 -4.57
CA ALA A 101 -0.55 0.66 -5.25
C ALA A 101 -0.37 2.11 -5.72
N ILE A 102 -1.42 2.78 -6.21
CA ILE A 102 -1.39 4.22 -6.52
C ILE A 102 -0.98 5.01 -5.28
N VAL A 103 -1.67 4.80 -4.17
CA VAL A 103 -1.43 5.51 -2.89
C VAL A 103 -0.02 5.22 -2.36
N THR A 104 0.38 3.95 -2.38
CA THR A 104 1.71 3.52 -1.91
C THR A 104 2.82 4.11 -2.78
N ALA A 105 2.63 4.13 -4.11
CA ALA A 105 3.56 4.75 -5.04
C ALA A 105 3.70 6.25 -4.74
N ALA A 106 2.58 6.97 -4.61
CA ALA A 106 2.59 8.40 -4.32
C ALA A 106 3.35 8.73 -3.03
N PHE A 107 3.06 8.05 -1.92
CA PHE A 107 3.72 8.34 -0.65
C PHE A 107 5.19 7.95 -0.64
N LYS A 108 5.59 6.86 -1.30
CA LYS A 108 7.01 6.50 -1.40
C LYS A 108 7.77 7.49 -2.27
N TRP A 109 7.18 7.96 -3.36
CA TRP A 109 7.77 8.99 -4.22
C TRP A 109 7.82 10.38 -3.57
N LEU A 110 6.95 10.62 -2.59
CA LEU A 110 6.94 11.85 -1.82
C LEU A 110 7.93 11.81 -0.64
N THR A 111 8.02 10.69 0.09
CA THR A 111 8.74 10.63 1.38
C THR A 111 10.06 9.87 1.35
N LEU A 112 10.19 8.85 0.49
CA LEU A 112 11.34 7.93 0.50
C LEU A 112 12.28 8.09 -0.70
N VAL A 113 11.72 8.24 -1.91
CA VAL A 113 12.53 8.41 -3.12
C VAL A 113 13.49 9.61 -3.02
N PRO A 114 13.05 10.80 -2.57
CA PRO A 114 13.94 11.95 -2.61
C PRO A 114 15.14 11.82 -1.65
N PRO A 115 14.96 11.42 -0.37
CA PRO A 115 16.09 11.14 0.51
C PRO A 115 16.96 9.97 0.03
N GLY A 116 16.35 8.91 -0.51
CA GLY A 116 17.07 7.79 -1.09
C GLY A 116 17.93 8.19 -2.31
N TYR A 117 17.52 9.21 -3.06
CA TYR A 117 18.29 9.78 -4.16
C TYR A 117 19.44 10.65 -3.71
N ALA A 118 19.18 11.58 -2.81
CA ALA A 118 20.19 12.53 -2.38
C ALA A 118 21.30 11.84 -1.55
N HIS A 119 20.95 10.84 -0.73
CA HIS A 119 21.86 10.28 0.26
C HIS A 119 22.26 8.82 0.01
N GLY A 120 21.55 8.09 -0.87
CA GLY A 120 21.85 6.70 -1.23
C GLY A 120 21.45 5.65 -0.19
N PHE A 121 21.07 6.05 1.01
CA PHE A 121 20.55 5.19 2.07
C PHE A 121 19.29 5.79 2.72
N LEU A 122 18.46 4.92 3.30
CA LEU A 122 17.27 5.33 4.06
C LEU A 122 17.41 5.02 5.54
N GLU A 123 17.30 6.05 6.37
CA GLU A 123 17.27 5.91 7.83
C GLU A 123 16.41 7.01 8.46
N GLY A 124 15.87 6.76 9.66
CA GLY A 124 15.24 7.80 10.48
C GLY A 124 13.85 8.25 10.02
N TRP A 125 13.63 9.55 10.01
CA TRP A 125 12.31 10.17 9.84
C TRP A 125 11.59 9.87 8.51
N PRO A 126 12.24 9.86 7.33
CA PRO A 126 11.57 9.54 6.06
C PRO A 126 10.81 8.23 6.10
N PHE A 127 11.41 7.19 6.71
CA PHE A 127 10.79 5.89 6.88
C PHE A 127 9.56 5.98 7.77
N VAL A 128 9.69 6.60 8.95
CA VAL A 128 8.57 6.80 9.89
C VAL A 128 7.42 7.56 9.21
N PHE A 129 7.71 8.67 8.53
CA PHE A 129 6.69 9.46 7.86
C PHE A 129 6.04 8.74 6.70
N CYS A 130 6.75 7.87 5.96
CA CYS A 130 6.10 7.02 4.97
C CYS A 130 4.95 6.21 5.61
N PHE A 131 5.14 5.59 6.78
CA PHE A 131 4.07 4.87 7.47
C PHE A 131 3.00 5.81 8.06
N VAL A 132 3.41 6.92 8.66
CA VAL A 132 2.47 7.91 9.21
C VAL A 132 1.56 8.44 8.11
N TYR A 133 2.07 8.76 6.92
CA TYR A 133 1.28 9.22 5.79
C TYR A 133 0.27 8.15 5.36
N HIS A 134 0.71 6.90 5.18
CA HIS A 134 -0.22 5.80 4.89
C HIS A 134 -1.32 5.74 5.94
N TYR A 135 -0.96 5.63 7.22
CA TYR A 135 -1.93 5.56 8.32
C TYR A 135 -2.90 6.76 8.32
N PHE A 136 -2.36 7.97 8.15
CA PHE A 136 -3.11 9.22 8.16
C PHE A 136 -4.16 9.29 7.05
N PHE A 137 -3.80 8.96 5.81
CA PHE A 137 -4.74 9.00 4.68
C PHE A 137 -5.72 7.81 4.68
N PHE A 138 -5.30 6.63 5.16
CA PHE A 138 -6.19 5.47 5.32
C PHE A 138 -7.18 5.59 6.48
N MET A 139 -6.95 6.50 7.44
CA MET A 139 -7.89 6.71 8.55
C MET A 139 -9.29 7.09 8.07
N ASN A 140 -9.43 7.88 7.01
CA ASN A 140 -10.74 8.30 6.49
C ASN A 140 -11.60 7.12 6.08
N VAL A 141 -11.02 6.21 5.29
CA VAL A 141 -11.68 4.98 4.85
C VAL A 141 -11.95 4.06 6.04
N SER A 142 -10.99 3.93 6.95
CA SER A 142 -11.10 3.03 8.12
C SER A 142 -12.20 3.47 9.09
N ILE A 143 -12.30 4.77 9.38
CA ILE A 143 -13.34 5.33 10.26
C ILE A 143 -14.72 5.14 9.63
N ARG A 144 -14.87 5.44 8.34
CA ARG A 144 -16.14 5.23 7.62
C ARG A 144 -16.55 3.76 7.64
N LYS A 145 -15.64 2.85 7.28
CA LYS A 145 -15.87 1.40 7.32
C LYS A 145 -16.24 0.92 8.73
N ARG A 146 -15.61 1.46 9.77
CA ARG A 146 -15.96 1.13 11.17
C ARG A 146 -17.35 1.64 11.57
N LEU A 147 -17.74 2.83 11.13
CA LEU A 147 -19.02 3.43 11.53
C LEU A 147 -20.21 2.85 10.75
N TYR A 148 -20.02 2.53 9.47
CA TYR A 148 -21.11 2.22 8.54
C TYR A 148 -21.00 0.84 7.86
N GLY A 149 -19.88 0.14 8.04
CA GLY A 149 -19.61 -1.12 7.36
C GLY A 149 -19.27 -0.95 5.87
N ASP A 150 -19.26 -2.07 5.14
CA ASP A 150 -18.98 -2.12 3.69
C ASP A 150 -20.25 -1.93 2.82
N PHE A 151 -21.43 -1.79 3.43
CA PHE A 151 -22.73 -1.90 2.76
C PHE A 151 -23.41 -0.56 2.42
N TYR A 152 -22.82 0.56 2.81
CA TYR A 152 -23.32 1.91 2.53
C TYR A 152 -22.33 2.68 1.65
N VAL A 153 -22.13 2.22 0.41
CA VAL A 153 -21.61 3.11 -0.63
C VAL A 153 -22.82 3.90 -1.13
N GLY A 154 -23.06 5.06 -0.51
CA GLY A 154 -24.09 5.98 -0.98
C GLY A 154 -23.89 6.28 -2.47
N GLU A 155 -24.99 6.40 -3.20
CA GLU A 155 -24.94 6.75 -4.62
C GLU A 155 -24.26 8.13 -4.76
N HIS A 156 -23.30 8.22 -5.69
CA HIS A 156 -22.53 9.44 -5.89
C HIS A 156 -23.47 10.57 -6.32
N ASP A 157 -23.56 11.64 -5.51
CA ASP A 157 -24.39 12.81 -5.84
C ASP A 157 -23.54 13.87 -6.56
N PRO A 158 -23.70 14.03 -7.89
CA PRO A 158 -22.89 14.95 -8.68
C PRO A 158 -23.11 16.42 -8.31
N LYS A 159 -24.17 16.74 -7.56
CA LYS A 159 -24.44 18.10 -7.07
C LYS A 159 -23.33 18.62 -6.14
N TRP A 160 -22.67 17.73 -5.41
CA TRP A 160 -21.64 18.09 -4.43
C TRP A 160 -20.23 17.93 -4.98
N ASP A 161 -20.10 17.67 -6.29
CA ASP A 161 -18.80 17.61 -6.94
C ASP A 161 -18.14 18.97 -6.95
N ILE A 162 -17.04 19.07 -6.21
CA ILE A 162 -16.22 20.27 -6.17
C ILE A 162 -15.35 20.26 -7.42
N ALA A 163 -15.77 21.00 -8.45
CA ALA A 163 -14.96 21.27 -9.63
C ALA A 163 -13.80 22.21 -9.26
N THR A 164 -12.69 21.65 -8.79
CA THR A 164 -11.44 22.42 -8.63
C THR A 164 -10.80 22.63 -10.01
N PRO A 165 -10.37 23.86 -10.34
CA PRO A 165 -9.73 24.12 -11.62
C PRO A 165 -8.43 23.32 -11.71
N ILE A 166 -8.24 22.62 -12.83
CA ILE A 166 -7.14 21.66 -13.00
C ILE A 166 -5.76 22.26 -12.74
N TRP A 167 -5.59 23.55 -13.04
CA TRP A 167 -4.36 24.29 -12.80
C TRP A 167 -4.01 24.41 -11.31
N GLN A 168 -4.99 24.64 -10.44
CA GLN A 168 -4.74 24.71 -9.00
C GLN A 168 -4.36 23.34 -8.44
N LEU A 169 -5.02 22.28 -8.91
CA LEU A 169 -4.68 20.91 -8.55
C LEU A 169 -3.26 20.55 -9.00
N LEU A 170 -2.91 20.86 -10.25
CA LEU A 170 -1.57 20.62 -10.79
C LEU A 170 -0.50 21.41 -10.04
N LEU A 171 -0.73 22.70 -9.79
CA LEU A 171 0.20 23.54 -9.02
C LEU A 171 0.39 23.00 -7.60
N PHE A 172 -0.67 22.54 -6.95
CA PHE A 172 -0.57 21.92 -5.63
C PHE A 172 0.24 20.63 -5.68
N CYS A 173 -0.07 19.72 -6.61
CA CYS A 173 0.66 18.45 -6.74
C CYS A 173 2.15 18.66 -7.06
N VAL A 174 2.45 19.53 -8.02
CA VAL A 174 3.83 19.88 -8.40
C VAL A 174 4.54 20.57 -7.24
N GLY A 175 3.90 21.54 -6.58
CA GLY A 175 4.47 22.23 -5.42
C GLY A 175 4.79 21.28 -4.26
N MET A 176 3.89 20.36 -3.96
CA MET A 176 4.10 19.33 -2.93
C MET A 176 5.25 18.39 -3.27
N MET A 177 5.33 17.94 -4.53
CA MET A 177 6.43 17.08 -5.01
C MET A 177 7.76 17.83 -4.92
N VAL A 178 7.82 19.03 -5.50
CA VAL A 178 9.02 19.87 -5.52
C VAL A 178 9.49 20.21 -4.11
N GLY A 179 8.59 20.56 -3.20
CA GLY A 179 8.93 20.83 -1.80
C GLY A 179 9.55 19.63 -1.08
N HIS A 180 9.02 18.42 -1.30
CA HIS A 180 9.59 17.20 -0.73
C HIS A 180 10.94 16.82 -1.35
N TRP A 181 11.12 17.09 -2.63
CA TRP A 181 12.40 16.88 -3.30
C TRP A 181 13.47 17.87 -2.85
N PHE A 182 13.14 19.16 -2.74
CA PHE A 182 14.05 20.16 -2.20
C PHE A 182 14.46 19.84 -0.77
N ALA A 183 13.50 19.46 0.07
CA ALA A 183 13.78 19.05 1.45
C ALA A 183 14.87 17.98 1.51
N ALA A 184 14.81 16.96 0.65
CA ALA A 184 15.81 15.91 0.66
C ALA A 184 17.24 16.37 0.29
N PHE A 185 17.39 17.45 -0.47
CA PHE A 185 18.70 18.01 -0.81
C PHE A 185 19.25 18.97 0.25
N GLU A 186 18.38 19.57 1.05
CA GLU A 186 18.74 20.48 2.14
C GLU A 186 19.16 19.72 3.42
N VAL A 187 18.72 18.46 3.56
CA VAL A 187 19.00 17.56 4.69
C VAL A 187 20.51 17.35 4.96
N PRO A 188 20.99 17.59 6.19
CA PRO A 188 22.27 17.05 6.67
C PRO A 188 22.25 15.53 6.59
N GLN A 189 23.33 14.88 6.13
CA GLN A 189 23.40 13.43 5.92
C GLN A 189 22.67 12.65 7.04
N LEU A 190 21.68 11.82 6.67
CA LEU A 190 20.66 11.31 7.62
C LEU A 190 21.21 10.60 8.86
N HIS A 191 22.41 10.02 8.77
CA HIS A 191 23.08 9.36 9.88
C HIS A 191 23.55 10.32 10.99
N LEU A 192 23.59 11.64 10.74
CA LEU A 192 23.92 12.66 11.74
C LEU A 192 22.70 13.14 12.53
N ILE A 193 21.48 12.79 12.11
CA ILE A 193 20.27 13.14 12.85
C ILE A 193 20.21 12.28 14.11
N SER A 194 20.57 12.87 15.25
CA SER A 194 20.66 12.13 16.51
C SER A 194 19.32 11.47 16.87
N GLY A 195 19.33 10.15 17.04
CA GLY A 195 18.25 9.43 17.70
C GLY A 195 18.15 9.78 19.20
N GLY A 196 17.02 9.46 19.84
CA GLY A 196 16.87 9.51 21.30
C GLY A 196 15.78 10.46 21.81
N TRP A 197 15.90 10.88 23.07
CA TRP A 197 14.88 11.64 23.82
C TRP A 197 14.52 12.99 23.20
N ARG A 198 15.43 13.60 22.40
CA ARG A 198 15.16 14.83 21.64
C ARG A 198 14.02 14.66 20.63
N ASN A 199 13.76 13.43 20.19
CA ASN A 199 12.72 13.12 19.20
C ASN A 199 11.31 12.98 19.82
N LEU A 200 11.18 13.03 21.15
CA LEU A 200 9.87 12.93 21.82
C LEU A 200 8.93 14.07 21.42
N GLY A 201 9.46 15.27 21.20
CA GLY A 201 8.64 16.41 20.73
C GLY A 201 7.96 16.11 19.39
N PHE A 202 8.72 15.57 18.43
CA PHE A 202 8.18 15.17 17.12
C PHE A 202 7.17 14.04 17.23
N TRP A 203 7.43 13.02 18.06
CA TRP A 203 6.47 11.96 18.32
C TRP A 203 5.16 12.49 18.92
N GLY A 204 5.26 13.34 19.94
CA GLY A 204 4.10 14.00 20.54
C GLY A 204 3.29 14.78 19.50
N LEU A 205 3.98 15.52 18.64
CA LEU A 205 3.36 16.34 17.60
C LEU A 205 2.69 15.48 16.51
N ILE A 206 3.34 14.39 16.06
CA ILE A 206 2.74 13.40 15.14
C ILE A 206 1.47 12.80 15.76
N ILE A 207 1.54 12.36 17.03
CA ILE A 207 0.39 11.79 17.74
C ILE A 207 -0.74 12.82 17.85
N SER A 208 -0.44 14.07 18.20
CA SER A 208 -1.44 15.14 18.26
C SER A 208 -2.09 15.41 16.92
N ILE A 209 -1.33 15.43 15.82
CA ILE A 209 -1.86 15.62 14.46
C ILE A 209 -2.76 14.44 14.05
N VAL A 210 -2.31 13.21 14.29
CA VAL A 210 -3.07 12.00 14.00
C VAL A 210 -4.37 11.98 14.80
N PHE A 211 -4.32 12.34 16.09
CA PHE A 211 -5.48 12.45 16.97
C PHE A 211 -6.45 13.52 16.47
N LEU A 212 -5.94 14.69 16.08
CA LEU A 212 -6.74 15.78 15.53
C LEU A 212 -7.45 15.33 14.25
N HIS A 213 -6.74 14.66 13.33
CA HIS A 213 -7.31 14.14 12.10
C HIS A 213 -8.39 13.09 12.39
N TYR A 214 -8.10 12.12 13.25
CA TYR A 214 -9.04 11.08 13.66
C TYR A 214 -10.36 11.68 14.17
N HIS A 215 -10.30 12.62 15.10
CA HIS A 215 -11.50 13.26 15.61
C HIS A 215 -12.21 14.08 14.54
N SER A 216 -11.48 14.85 13.73
CA SER A 216 -12.06 15.64 12.64
C SER A 216 -12.85 14.78 11.67
N THR A 217 -12.29 13.64 11.26
CA THR A 217 -12.96 12.68 10.39
C THR A 217 -14.14 12.02 11.08
N LEU A 218 -13.99 11.58 12.33
CA LEU A 218 -15.06 10.88 13.05
C LEU A 218 -16.28 11.77 13.26
N TYR A 219 -16.07 13.03 13.64
CA TYR A 219 -17.16 14.00 13.78
C TYR A 219 -17.79 14.26 12.40
N LEU A 220 -17.00 14.55 11.37
CA LEU A 220 -17.55 14.82 10.04
C LEU A 220 -18.35 13.63 9.50
N ALA A 221 -17.83 12.41 9.61
CA ALA A 221 -18.51 11.20 9.18
C ALA A 221 -19.88 11.06 9.87
N LYS A 222 -19.92 11.11 11.21
CA LYS A 222 -21.15 10.99 12.01
C LYS A 222 -22.25 11.99 11.64
N TYR A 223 -21.88 13.20 11.25
CA TYR A 223 -22.84 14.28 10.95
C TYR A 223 -23.16 14.38 9.46
N SER A 224 -22.23 14.07 8.55
CA SER A 224 -22.47 14.15 7.10
C SER A 224 -23.58 13.20 6.62
N GLU A 225 -23.59 11.97 7.11
CA GLU A 225 -24.57 10.94 6.73
C GLU A 225 -25.96 11.15 7.36
N LYS A 226 -26.04 11.85 8.50
CA LYS A 226 -27.33 12.11 9.16
C LYS A 226 -28.15 13.20 8.47
N VAL A 227 -27.59 13.88 7.48
CA VAL A 227 -28.23 15.01 6.82
C VAL A 227 -28.27 14.74 5.32
N VAL A 228 -29.44 14.36 4.80
CA VAL A 228 -29.71 14.05 3.38
C VAL A 228 -29.35 15.22 2.45
N VAL A 229 -29.34 16.44 2.98
CA VAL A 229 -28.84 17.66 2.35
C VAL A 229 -28.05 18.41 3.41
N PRO A 230 -26.78 18.78 3.24
CA PRO A 230 -26.04 19.56 4.23
C PRO A 230 -26.74 20.91 4.49
N THR A 231 -27.64 20.95 5.47
CA THR A 231 -28.43 22.12 5.85
C THR A 231 -27.75 22.95 6.93
N VAL A 232 -26.75 22.38 7.62
CA VAL A 232 -26.06 23.02 8.73
C VAL A 232 -24.57 22.72 8.70
N VAL A 233 -23.76 23.75 8.97
CA VAL A 233 -22.31 23.60 9.16
C VAL A 233 -22.08 22.85 10.48
N VAL A 234 -21.21 21.84 10.47
CA VAL A 234 -20.83 21.11 11.68
C VAL A 234 -20.06 22.07 12.61
N GLN A 235 -20.71 22.57 13.65
CA GLN A 235 -20.10 23.48 14.64
C GLN A 235 -19.78 22.80 15.98
N PHE A 236 -19.92 21.48 16.06
CA PHE A 236 -19.70 20.71 17.27
C PHE A 236 -18.31 20.06 17.30
N GLY A 237 -17.80 19.82 18.51
CA GLY A 237 -16.47 19.27 18.71
C GLY A 237 -15.37 20.22 18.23
N PRO A 238 -14.28 19.71 17.62
CA PRO A 238 -13.13 20.53 17.30
C PRO A 238 -13.37 21.49 16.12
N TYR A 239 -14.45 21.28 15.35
CA TYR A 239 -14.92 22.21 14.31
C TYR A 239 -15.52 23.52 14.88
N ARG A 240 -15.75 23.61 16.18
CA ARG A 240 -16.17 24.86 16.84
C ARG A 240 -15.11 25.96 16.71
N TRP A 241 -13.84 25.57 16.70
CA TRP A 241 -12.72 26.52 16.67
C TRP A 241 -12.16 26.70 15.26
N ILE A 242 -12.08 25.62 14.48
CA ILE A 242 -11.43 25.64 13.16
C ILE A 242 -12.37 25.01 12.14
N ARG A 243 -12.79 25.80 11.15
CA ARG A 243 -13.75 25.36 10.12
C ARG A 243 -13.19 24.24 9.22
N HIS A 244 -11.90 24.29 8.94
CA HIS A 244 -11.20 23.43 7.98
C HIS A 244 -10.18 22.52 8.66
N LEU A 245 -10.61 21.82 9.70
CA LEU A 245 -9.70 21.09 10.58
C LEU A 245 -9.00 19.90 9.90
N LEU A 246 -9.69 19.23 8.96
CA LEU A 246 -9.09 18.21 8.10
C LEU A 246 -7.90 18.77 7.31
N TYR A 247 -8.09 19.87 6.59
CA TYR A 247 -7.03 20.52 5.82
C TYR A 247 -5.90 21.02 6.72
N ALA A 248 -6.22 21.60 7.87
CA ALA A 248 -5.23 22.03 8.84
C ALA A 248 -4.36 20.86 9.33
N SER A 249 -4.96 19.72 9.65
CA SER A 249 -4.21 18.53 10.08
C SER A 249 -3.28 17.98 8.98
N THR A 250 -3.71 18.01 7.72
CA THR A 250 -2.87 17.59 6.57
C THR A 250 -1.69 18.54 6.37
N ARG A 251 -1.91 19.85 6.45
CA ARG A 251 -0.83 20.85 6.35
C ARG A 251 0.16 20.70 7.50
N LEU A 252 -0.35 20.50 8.72
CA LEU A 252 0.49 20.26 9.90
C LEU A 252 1.33 18.99 9.73
N LEU A 253 0.78 17.91 9.17
CA LEU A 253 1.55 16.69 8.89
C LEU A 253 2.74 16.98 7.97
N PHE A 254 2.50 17.71 6.88
CA PHE A 254 3.56 18.05 5.93
C PHE A 254 4.59 19.01 6.54
N LEU A 255 4.15 20.00 7.30
CA LEU A 255 5.04 20.90 8.02
C LEU A 255 5.91 20.15 9.04
N THR A 256 5.32 19.19 9.76
CA THR A 256 6.03 18.38 10.75
C THR A 256 7.09 17.51 10.11
N TYR A 257 6.83 16.97 8.91
CA TYR A 257 7.81 16.24 8.12
C TYR A 257 9.04 17.12 7.83
N PHE A 258 8.85 18.36 7.37
CA PHE A 258 9.96 19.25 7.08
C PHE A 258 10.73 19.72 8.32
N ILE A 259 10.03 20.02 9.41
CA ILE A 259 10.70 20.40 10.67
C ILE A 259 11.49 19.22 11.22
N ALA A 260 10.97 17.99 11.13
CA ALA A 260 11.67 16.78 11.59
C ALA A 260 12.92 16.47 10.77
N LEU A 261 12.94 16.86 9.50
CA LEU A 261 14.11 16.78 8.63
C LEU A 261 15.10 17.94 8.83
N HIS A 262 14.70 19.00 9.54
CA HIS A 262 15.43 20.26 9.73
C HIS A 262 15.48 21.16 8.47
N GLU A 263 14.37 21.25 7.72
CA GLU A 263 14.30 21.99 6.45
C GLU A 263 13.55 23.34 6.52
N PRO A 264 14.25 24.46 6.75
CA PRO A 264 13.61 25.77 6.89
C PRO A 264 13.07 26.35 5.58
N LEU A 265 13.72 26.08 4.43
CA LEU A 265 13.30 26.64 3.14
C LEU A 265 12.12 25.86 2.55
N SER A 266 12.18 24.54 2.61
CA SER A 266 11.08 23.66 2.18
C SER A 266 9.81 23.83 3.02
N SER A 267 9.94 24.15 4.31
CA SER A 267 8.80 24.48 5.17
C SER A 267 8.14 25.83 4.84
N LEU A 268 8.92 26.83 4.41
CA LEU A 268 8.40 28.11 3.92
C LEU A 268 7.61 27.96 2.62
N LEU A 269 8.09 27.10 1.70
CA LEU A 269 7.41 26.83 0.44
C LEU A 269 5.98 26.29 0.66
N LEU A 270 5.78 25.45 1.68
CA LEU A 270 4.44 24.98 2.09
C LEU A 270 3.52 26.08 2.61
N LEU A 271 4.05 27.04 3.36
CA LEU A 271 3.27 28.17 3.89
C LEU A 271 2.80 29.10 2.78
N GLN A 272 3.49 29.12 1.64
CA GLN A 272 3.13 29.94 0.47
C GLN A 272 2.00 29.33 -0.38
N PHE A 273 1.78 28.01 -0.29
CA PHE A 273 0.64 27.30 -0.88
C PHE A 273 -0.55 27.14 0.10
N ALA A 274 -0.52 27.84 1.25
CA ALA A 274 -1.53 27.77 2.32
C ALA A 274 -2.71 28.71 2.10
#